data_AF-A0A0A2TRU6-F1
#
_entry.id   AF-A0A0A2TRU6-F1
#
_cell.length_a   1.000
_cell.length_b   1.000
_cell.length_c   1.000
_cell.angle_alpha   90.00
_cell.angle_beta   90.00
_cell.angle_gamma   90.00
#
_symmetry.space_group_name_H-M   'P 1'
#
loop_
_entity.id
_entity.type
_entity.pdbx_description
1 polymer ?
#
loop_
_entity_poly.entity_id
_entity_poly.type
_entity_poly.pdbx_seq_one_letter_code
_entity_poly.pdbx_strand_id
1 'polypeptide(L)'
;MLNKISSSKSWKYVSVIIILGLLLSLTVQSAFALNAATNKAINVLGYQLLDNTSPTADQLKVYLDKNMSIDGSDYQFTVYDSSNTEIDISNISSASGSGVSSSEFPSPITLPNGCTATLTFESQLTTDTQYTVTVSRVIRANNNLNVGEFLVDSSGNKCDRMFKFKTKNSSNEYTGTPYISEMPWDNTSSNKVPVEGNIGFIVDRPIENNHDSVLSGMTLKEGVDSVVGTDCFPAMCVATHTGFFFPMTYGGTDSSVHNLRYGITYAFGVPQLVDNDSNTRGASTVDFSTTASDIPAKFLYAPTFSSGTLSWTGVTGANHYHIYVDTSKYWGNYSTPDYATTDSSTSISFTPTSGTYVRIEAVDSNGNCNGLSNYLAQ
;
A
#
# COMPACT_ATOMS: atom_id res chain seq x y z
N MET A 1 58.14 -29.86 40.22
CA MET A 1 57.25 -28.78 39.75
C MET A 1 57.42 -28.73 38.24
N LEU A 2 56.50 -29.12 37.37
CA LEU A 2 55.09 -28.74 37.31
C LEU A 2 54.23 -29.89 36.78
N ASN A 3 52.98 -29.84 37.19
CA ASN A 3 51.96 -30.87 37.08
C ASN A 3 51.45 -31.10 35.64
N LYS A 4 51.09 -32.36 35.42
CA LYS A 4 49.94 -32.82 34.62
C LYS A 4 48.83 -31.77 34.54
N ILE A 5 48.49 -31.35 33.33
CA ILE A 5 47.12 -30.92 33.00
C ILE A 5 46.71 -31.70 31.76
N SER A 6 45.90 -32.74 31.97
CA SER A 6 45.09 -33.35 30.92
C SER A 6 44.05 -32.32 30.46
N SER A 7 44.03 -31.97 29.17
CA SER A 7 43.00 -31.10 28.62
C SER A 7 42.35 -31.68 27.37
N SER A 8 42.07 -32.99 27.34
CA SER A 8 41.10 -33.54 26.38
C SER A 8 39.65 -33.10 26.67
N LYS A 9 39.42 -32.41 27.79
CA LYS A 9 38.15 -31.74 28.11
C LYS A 9 38.06 -30.32 27.52
N SER A 10 39.15 -29.59 27.30
CA SER A 10 39.06 -28.18 26.86
C SER A 10 38.57 -28.03 25.42
N TRP A 11 38.89 -28.98 24.54
CA TRP A 11 38.39 -28.96 23.16
C TRP A 11 36.88 -29.21 23.06
N LYS A 12 36.31 -30.02 23.95
CA LYS A 12 34.85 -30.22 24.00
C LYS A 12 34.12 -28.97 24.46
N TYR A 13 34.71 -28.18 25.36
CA TYR A 13 34.13 -26.89 25.78
C TYR A 13 34.31 -25.79 24.73
N VAL A 14 35.44 -25.76 24.01
CA VAL A 14 35.63 -24.78 22.92
C VAL A 14 34.69 -25.07 21.75
N SER A 15 34.46 -26.34 21.39
CA SER A 15 33.47 -26.70 20.36
C SER A 15 32.03 -26.42 20.79
N VAL A 16 31.67 -26.61 22.07
CA VAL A 16 30.33 -26.25 22.60
C VAL A 16 30.14 -24.73 22.66
N ILE A 17 31.19 -23.94 22.94
CA ILE A 17 31.12 -22.48 22.94
C ILE A 17 31.07 -21.91 21.51
N ILE A 18 31.73 -22.54 20.54
CA ILE A 18 31.62 -22.15 19.12
C ILE A 18 30.24 -22.55 18.56
N ILE A 19 29.69 -23.71 18.95
CA ILE A 19 28.33 -24.11 18.54
C ILE A 19 27.26 -23.27 19.25
N LEU A 20 27.41 -22.91 20.53
CA LEU A 20 26.54 -21.92 21.17
C LEU A 20 26.69 -20.54 20.53
N GLY A 21 27.91 -20.13 20.16
CA GLY A 21 28.18 -18.86 19.48
C GLY A 21 27.60 -18.78 18.05
N LEU A 22 27.57 -19.90 17.32
CA LEU A 22 26.91 -20.01 16.01
C LEU A 22 25.40 -20.23 16.10
N LEU A 23 24.88 -20.78 17.20
CA LEU A 23 23.44 -20.87 17.46
C LEU A 23 22.86 -19.54 18.00
N LEU A 24 23.69 -18.68 18.60
CA LEU A 24 23.32 -17.33 19.05
C LEU A 24 23.47 -16.25 17.97
N SER A 25 23.89 -16.60 16.76
CA SER A 25 23.74 -15.75 15.56
C SER A 25 22.59 -16.22 14.67
N LEU A 26 21.58 -16.87 15.24
CA LEU A 26 20.21 -16.61 14.77
C LEU A 26 19.97 -15.13 15.07
N THR A 27 20.38 -14.29 14.13
CA THR A 27 19.81 -12.95 14.01
C THR A 27 18.32 -13.18 14.14
N VAL A 28 17.75 -12.63 15.21
CA VAL A 28 16.32 -12.41 15.30
C VAL A 28 15.99 -11.76 13.97
N GLN A 29 15.35 -12.50 13.05
CA GLN A 29 14.71 -11.85 11.93
C GLN A 29 13.76 -10.90 12.60
N SER A 30 14.09 -9.61 12.54
CA SER A 30 13.30 -8.56 13.13
C SER A 30 11.89 -8.75 12.62
N ALA A 31 11.00 -9.12 13.53
CA ALA A 31 9.60 -9.32 13.25
C ALA A 31 9.03 -8.07 12.58
N PHE A 32 8.20 -8.30 11.58
CA PHE A 32 7.83 -7.33 10.57
C PHE A 32 6.90 -6.26 11.14
N ALA A 33 7.39 -5.02 11.19
CA ALA A 33 6.57 -3.86 11.49
C ALA A 33 5.47 -3.65 10.45
N LEU A 34 4.39 -2.99 10.89
CA LEU A 34 3.63 -2.09 10.04
C LEU A 34 4.66 -1.09 9.49
N ASN A 35 5.07 -1.24 8.21
CA ASN A 35 6.29 -0.66 7.59
C ASN A 35 7.63 -1.43 7.69
N ALA A 36 7.65 -2.74 7.93
CA ALA A 36 8.86 -3.52 7.67
C ALA A 36 9.19 -3.53 6.18
N ALA A 37 10.46 -3.75 5.84
CA ALA A 37 10.93 -3.84 4.47
C ALA A 37 10.20 -4.88 3.60
N THR A 38 9.40 -5.76 4.22
CA THR A 38 8.57 -6.80 3.62
C THR A 38 7.07 -6.52 3.60
N ASN A 39 6.52 -5.50 4.30
CA ASN A 39 5.14 -5.08 4.05
C ASN A 39 5.14 -4.32 2.72
N LYS A 40 4.51 -4.89 1.69
CA LYS A 40 4.88 -4.64 0.30
C LYS A 40 4.17 -3.43 -0.32
N ALA A 41 2.85 -3.28 -0.22
CA ALA A 41 2.15 -2.11 -0.81
C ALA A 41 1.85 -0.97 0.16
N ILE A 42 1.88 0.25 -0.36
CA ILE A 42 1.36 1.45 0.32
C ILE A 42 -0.16 1.41 0.28
N ASN A 43 -0.79 1.72 1.42
CA ASN A 43 -2.22 1.90 1.55
C ASN A 43 -2.62 3.35 1.64
N VAL A 44 -3.63 3.73 0.83
CA VAL A 44 -4.42 4.94 1.08
C VAL A 44 -5.35 4.63 2.25
N LEU A 45 -5.18 5.35 3.34
CA LEU A 45 -5.93 5.18 4.57
C LEU A 45 -7.20 6.03 4.62
N GLY A 46 -7.25 7.09 3.81
CA GLY A 46 -8.32 8.07 3.78
C GLY A 46 -7.80 9.43 3.31
N TYR A 47 -8.60 10.47 3.50
CA TYR A 47 -8.26 11.82 3.05
C TYR A 47 -8.90 12.92 3.91
N GLN A 48 -8.46 14.16 3.70
CA GLN A 48 -9.10 15.36 4.22
C GLN A 48 -9.19 16.39 3.11
N LEU A 49 -10.41 16.82 2.79
CA LEU A 49 -10.61 18.00 1.97
C LEU A 49 -10.56 19.23 2.90
N LEU A 50 -9.63 20.13 2.61
CA LEU A 50 -9.57 21.45 3.20
C LEU A 50 -10.21 22.42 2.21
N ASP A 51 -11.52 22.63 2.42
CA ASP A 51 -12.26 23.67 1.73
C ASP A 51 -11.83 25.01 2.32
N ASN A 52 -11.13 25.81 1.50
CA ASN A 52 -10.73 27.14 1.89
C ASN A 52 -11.85 28.11 1.50
N THR A 53 -12.69 28.50 2.45
CA THR A 53 -13.75 29.51 2.27
C THR A 53 -13.20 30.95 2.06
N SER A 54 -11.96 31.08 1.60
CA SER A 54 -11.14 32.29 1.37
C SER A 54 -10.51 32.15 -0.03
N PRO A 55 -9.99 33.19 -0.72
CA PRO A 55 -9.69 33.12 -2.16
C PRO A 55 -8.49 32.23 -2.54
N THR A 56 -8.05 31.35 -1.65
CA THR A 56 -7.01 30.36 -1.87
C THR A 56 -7.60 29.09 -2.46
N ALA A 57 -6.83 28.39 -3.29
CA ALA A 57 -7.24 27.11 -3.84
C ALA A 57 -7.55 26.07 -2.74
N ASP A 58 -8.43 25.14 -3.06
CA ASP A 58 -8.73 24.00 -2.20
C ASP A 58 -7.52 23.09 -2.09
N GLN A 59 -7.45 22.36 -0.98
CA GLN A 59 -6.40 21.37 -0.76
C GLN A 59 -7.00 20.02 -0.42
N LEU A 60 -6.49 18.96 -1.04
CA LEU A 60 -6.77 17.60 -0.66
C LEU A 60 -5.55 17.00 0.02
N LYS A 61 -5.72 16.56 1.27
CA LYS A 61 -4.73 15.73 1.95
C LYS A 61 -5.09 14.27 1.78
N VAL A 62 -4.15 13.45 1.34
CA VAL A 62 -4.28 11.99 1.22
C VAL A 62 -3.37 11.33 2.23
N TYR A 63 -3.94 10.45 3.05
CA TYR A 63 -3.21 9.78 4.13
C TYR A 63 -2.71 8.42 3.66
N LEU A 64 -1.42 8.19 3.82
CA LEU A 64 -0.72 6.97 3.46
C LEU A 64 -0.15 6.29 4.70
N ASP A 65 -0.18 4.97 4.74
CA ASP A 65 0.33 4.17 5.85
C ASP A 65 1.86 4.08 5.94
N LYS A 66 2.56 4.50 4.86
CA LYS A 66 4.03 4.54 4.79
C LYS A 66 4.58 5.94 4.61
N ASN A 67 5.72 6.18 5.26
CA ASN A 67 6.46 7.41 5.16
C ASN A 67 7.24 7.40 3.85
N MET A 68 6.95 8.35 2.98
CA MET A 68 7.60 8.47 1.69
C MET A 68 7.78 9.93 1.31
N SER A 69 8.79 10.19 0.49
CA SER A 69 8.97 11.48 -0.16
C SER A 69 8.15 11.50 -1.44
N ILE A 70 7.34 12.54 -1.61
CA ILE A 70 6.57 12.82 -2.82
C ILE A 70 7.30 13.97 -3.52
N ASP A 71 7.60 13.81 -4.80
CA ASP A 71 8.50 14.72 -5.53
C ASP A 71 7.77 15.74 -6.40
N GLY A 72 6.46 15.90 -6.19
CA GLY A 72 5.68 16.97 -6.81
C GLY A 72 5.27 16.71 -8.26
N SER A 73 5.48 15.50 -8.79
CA SER A 73 5.20 15.20 -10.20
C SER A 73 3.74 14.85 -10.47
N ASP A 74 3.18 15.41 -11.53
CA ASP A 74 1.75 15.36 -11.92
C ASP A 74 1.21 13.93 -12.18
N TYR A 75 2.09 12.95 -12.37
CA TYR A 75 1.70 11.57 -12.66
C TYR A 75 1.45 10.73 -11.39
N GLN A 76 1.74 11.24 -10.20
CA GLN A 76 1.58 10.48 -8.94
C GLN A 76 0.15 10.52 -8.43
N PHE A 77 -0.53 11.64 -8.68
CA PHE A 77 -1.90 11.87 -8.30
C PHE A 77 -2.59 12.59 -9.45
N THR A 78 -3.67 12.04 -9.96
CA THR A 78 -4.56 12.73 -10.89
C THR A 78 -5.95 12.82 -10.28
N VAL A 79 -6.67 13.90 -10.59
CA VAL A 79 -8.02 14.14 -10.08
C VAL A 79 -8.94 14.42 -11.25
N TYR A 80 -10.07 13.72 -11.29
CA TYR A 80 -11.09 13.88 -12.31
C TYR A 80 -12.41 14.29 -11.68
N ASP A 81 -13.17 15.15 -12.35
CA ASP A 81 -14.55 15.43 -11.99
C ASP A 81 -15.51 14.28 -12.40
N SER A 82 -16.80 14.46 -12.13
CA SER A 82 -17.85 13.51 -12.49
C SER A 82 -18.06 13.35 -14.00
N SER A 83 -17.52 14.24 -14.82
CA SER A 83 -17.54 14.20 -16.29
C SER A 83 -16.25 13.60 -16.88
N ASN A 84 -15.35 13.07 -16.04
CA ASN A 84 -14.00 12.62 -16.40
C ASN A 84 -13.11 13.73 -16.98
N THR A 85 -13.34 14.98 -16.61
CA THR A 85 -12.43 16.09 -16.89
C THR A 85 -11.34 16.13 -15.83
N GLU A 86 -10.09 16.18 -16.24
CA GLU A 86 -8.95 16.31 -15.33
C GLU A 86 -8.95 17.69 -14.65
N ILE A 87 -8.63 17.71 -13.36
CA ILE A 87 -8.53 18.90 -12.52
C ILE A 87 -7.06 19.20 -12.29
N ASP A 88 -6.65 20.40 -12.67
CA ASP A 88 -5.25 20.82 -12.56
C ASP A 88 -4.81 20.95 -11.09
N ILE A 89 -3.66 20.34 -10.79
CA ILE A 89 -2.99 20.39 -9.49
C ILE A 89 -1.78 21.32 -9.61
N SER A 90 -1.81 22.45 -8.90
CA SER A 90 -0.71 23.43 -8.91
C SER A 90 0.54 22.95 -8.18
N ASN A 91 0.37 22.11 -7.16
CA ASN A 91 1.46 21.65 -6.33
C ASN A 91 1.09 20.37 -5.56
N ILE A 92 2.05 19.44 -5.45
CA ILE A 92 1.95 18.28 -4.57
C ILE A 92 3.11 18.32 -3.57
N SER A 93 2.79 18.16 -2.28
CA SER A 93 3.80 18.12 -1.20
C SER A 93 3.59 16.93 -0.27
N SER A 94 4.63 16.51 0.45
CA SER A 94 4.57 15.45 1.46
C SER A 94 5.01 15.93 2.83
N ALA A 95 4.31 15.50 3.88
CA ALA A 95 4.75 15.57 5.26
C ALA A 95 4.80 14.17 5.88
N SER A 96 5.68 13.97 6.87
CA SER A 96 5.65 12.75 7.69
C SER A 96 4.44 12.78 8.63
N GLY A 97 3.84 11.61 8.85
CA GLY A 97 2.61 11.42 9.62
C GLY A 97 1.43 10.98 8.75
N SER A 98 0.67 9.99 9.23
CA SER A 98 -0.48 9.38 8.53
C SER A 98 -1.84 10.02 8.84
N GLY A 99 -1.91 11.05 9.68
CA GLY A 99 -3.20 11.64 10.08
C GLY A 99 -4.14 10.65 10.80
N VAL A 100 -3.61 9.57 11.39
CA VAL A 100 -4.39 8.60 12.16
C VAL A 100 -4.45 9.03 13.63
N SER A 101 -5.64 9.08 14.23
CA SER A 101 -5.88 9.58 15.59
C SER A 101 -5.48 8.56 16.65
N SER A 102 -4.39 8.82 17.38
CA SER A 102 -3.81 7.89 18.37
C SER A 102 -4.50 7.82 19.74
N SER A 103 -5.53 8.61 19.98
CA SER A 103 -6.12 8.77 21.33
C SER A 103 -6.95 7.58 21.81
N GLU A 104 -7.31 6.64 20.92
CA GLU A 104 -8.23 5.55 21.22
C GLU A 104 -7.61 4.15 21.10
N PHE A 105 -6.30 4.07 20.84
CA PHE A 105 -5.67 2.77 20.60
C PHE A 105 -5.27 2.10 21.91
N PRO A 106 -5.55 0.79 22.08
CA PRO A 106 -4.82 0.01 23.05
C PRO A 106 -3.35 0.07 22.66
N SER A 107 -2.51 0.52 23.61
CA SER A 107 -1.07 0.33 23.52
C SER A 107 -0.82 -1.13 23.10
N PRO A 108 -0.15 -1.38 21.95
CA PRO A 108 1.01 -0.61 21.51
C PRO A 108 0.95 -0.14 20.04
N ILE A 109 -0.24 -0.06 19.43
CA ILE A 109 -0.37 0.33 18.00
C ILE A 109 -0.13 1.83 17.84
N THR A 110 1.13 2.20 17.64
CA THR A 110 1.46 3.49 17.03
C THR A 110 1.60 3.26 15.53
N LEU A 111 1.01 4.11 14.69
CA LEU A 111 1.31 4.19 13.25
C LEU A 111 2.29 5.35 12.96
N PRO A 112 3.49 5.41 13.57
CA PRO A 112 4.31 6.62 13.59
C PRO A 112 4.98 6.92 12.24
N ASN A 113 4.84 6.03 11.26
CA ASN A 113 5.66 6.02 10.05
C ASN A 113 4.84 6.16 8.77
N GLY A 114 3.72 6.89 8.77
CA GLY A 114 2.98 7.20 7.54
C GLY A 114 3.40 8.51 6.86
N CYS A 115 2.73 8.85 5.77
CA CYS A 115 2.91 10.11 5.02
C CYS A 115 1.56 10.76 4.73
N THR A 116 1.53 12.08 4.67
CA THR A 116 0.42 12.85 4.14
C THR A 116 0.86 13.51 2.84
N ALA A 117 0.22 13.16 1.73
CA ALA A 117 0.31 13.89 0.47
C ALA A 117 -0.67 15.06 0.51
N THR A 118 -0.25 16.28 0.19
CA THR A 118 -1.13 17.44 0.05
C THR A 118 -1.11 17.92 -1.39
N LEU A 119 -2.26 17.82 -2.04
CA LEU A 119 -2.53 18.29 -3.39
C LEU A 119 -3.18 19.66 -3.26
N THR A 120 -2.60 20.68 -3.90
CA THR A 120 -3.19 22.01 -4.01
C THR A 120 -3.72 22.19 -5.42
N PHE A 121 -5.01 22.46 -5.58
CA PHE A 121 -5.61 22.64 -6.90
C PHE A 121 -5.22 24.00 -7.51
N GLU A 122 -5.31 24.16 -8.84
CA GLU A 122 -5.10 25.48 -9.48
C GLU A 122 -6.27 26.44 -9.25
N SER A 123 -7.47 25.89 -9.08
CA SER A 123 -8.70 26.64 -8.87
C SER A 123 -9.54 26.00 -7.77
N GLN A 124 -10.55 26.75 -7.29
CA GLN A 124 -11.53 26.20 -6.36
C GLN A 124 -12.32 25.10 -7.04
N LEU A 125 -12.57 24.03 -6.29
CA LEU A 125 -13.40 22.94 -6.75
C LEU A 125 -14.86 23.41 -6.85
N THR A 126 -15.59 22.80 -7.78
CA THR A 126 -17.03 23.06 -7.92
C THR A 126 -17.74 22.46 -6.71
N THR A 127 -18.68 23.20 -6.13
CA THR A 127 -19.51 22.74 -5.01
C THR A 127 -20.43 21.59 -5.44
N ASP A 128 -20.87 20.78 -4.47
CA ASP A 128 -21.75 19.61 -4.64
C ASP A 128 -21.30 18.62 -5.74
N THR A 129 -19.98 18.49 -5.94
CA THR A 129 -19.40 17.70 -7.02
C THR A 129 -18.59 16.55 -6.44
N GLN A 130 -18.74 15.37 -7.04
CA GLN A 130 -17.92 14.20 -6.72
C GLN A 130 -16.72 14.16 -7.66
N TYR A 131 -15.55 13.96 -7.07
CA TYR A 131 -14.26 13.84 -7.75
C TYR A 131 -13.69 12.46 -7.53
N THR A 132 -12.94 11.97 -8.51
CA THR A 132 -12.18 10.73 -8.45
C THR A 132 -10.70 11.06 -8.39
N VAL A 133 -10.03 10.52 -7.39
CA VAL A 133 -8.58 10.64 -7.20
C VAL A 133 -7.96 9.33 -7.61
N THR A 134 -7.03 9.39 -8.55
CA THR A 134 -6.21 8.26 -8.94
C THR A 134 -4.83 8.45 -8.30
N VAL A 135 -4.43 7.46 -7.51
CA VAL A 135 -3.11 7.36 -6.92
C VAL A 135 -2.33 6.34 -7.72
N SER A 136 -1.31 6.83 -8.44
CA SER A 136 -0.49 5.98 -9.30
C SER A 136 0.13 4.84 -8.53
N ARG A 137 0.15 3.65 -9.15
CA ARG A 137 0.87 2.48 -8.61
C ARG A 137 2.36 2.75 -8.34
N VAL A 138 2.94 3.78 -8.99
CA VAL A 138 4.31 4.24 -8.78
C VAL A 138 4.32 5.64 -8.20
N ILE A 139 4.16 5.75 -6.88
CA ILE A 139 4.50 7.02 -6.21
C ILE A 139 6.03 7.05 -6.06
N ARG A 140 6.68 8.01 -6.75
CA ARG A 140 8.13 8.25 -6.83
C ARG A 140 8.92 7.15 -7.54
N ALA A 141 9.44 7.54 -8.70
CA ALA A 141 10.25 6.76 -9.62
C ALA A 141 11.43 5.94 -9.02
N ASN A 142 11.95 6.30 -7.84
CA ASN A 142 13.17 5.74 -7.25
C ASN A 142 13.10 5.52 -5.72
N ASN A 143 11.95 5.12 -5.18
CA ASN A 143 11.83 4.89 -3.74
C ASN A 143 11.79 3.42 -3.33
N ASN A 144 11.85 2.46 -4.26
CA ASN A 144 11.63 1.03 -4.00
C ASN A 144 10.33 0.75 -3.21
N LEU A 145 9.29 1.58 -3.40
CA LEU A 145 7.97 1.43 -2.78
C LEU A 145 6.91 1.49 -3.88
N ASN A 146 6.14 0.43 -4.01
CA ASN A 146 4.98 0.42 -4.90
C ASN A 146 3.71 0.72 -4.11
N VAL A 147 2.77 1.38 -4.77
CA VAL A 147 1.44 1.67 -4.22
C VAL A 147 0.46 0.70 -4.84
N GLY A 148 -0.40 0.11 -4.02
CA GLY A 148 -1.57 -0.61 -4.53
C GLY A 148 -1.30 -1.81 -5.45
N GLU A 149 -0.19 -2.54 -5.31
CA GLU A 149 0.20 -3.69 -6.17
C GLU A 149 -0.78 -4.86 -6.26
N PHE A 150 -1.95 -4.72 -5.67
CA PHE A 150 -2.75 -5.84 -5.26
C PHE A 150 -4.15 -5.85 -5.85
N LEU A 151 -4.54 -4.75 -6.51
CA LEU A 151 -5.72 -4.73 -7.34
C LEU A 151 -5.30 -5.04 -8.77
N VAL A 152 -5.61 -6.26 -9.21
CA VAL A 152 -5.53 -6.66 -10.61
C VAL A 152 -6.93 -6.66 -11.18
N ASP A 153 -7.10 -6.10 -12.38
CA ASP A 153 -8.37 -6.04 -13.05
C ASP A 153 -8.87 -7.46 -13.42
N SER A 154 -10.05 -7.53 -14.02
CA SER A 154 -10.63 -8.79 -14.52
C SER A 154 -9.72 -9.53 -15.51
N SER A 155 -8.80 -8.81 -16.14
CA SER A 155 -7.83 -9.31 -17.11
C SER A 155 -6.44 -9.55 -16.50
N GLY A 156 -6.29 -9.36 -15.18
CA GLY A 156 -5.01 -9.50 -14.48
C GLY A 156 -4.09 -8.29 -14.59
N ASN A 157 -4.55 -7.17 -15.16
CA ASN A 157 -3.76 -5.95 -15.27
C ASN A 157 -3.76 -5.19 -13.95
N LYS A 158 -2.60 -4.69 -13.53
CA LYS A 158 -2.49 -3.90 -12.30
C LYS A 158 -3.17 -2.55 -12.46
N CYS A 159 -3.93 -2.15 -11.46
CA CYS A 159 -4.67 -0.90 -11.45
C CYS A 159 -4.00 0.14 -10.56
N ASP A 160 -4.14 1.41 -10.94
CA ASP A 160 -3.96 2.51 -9.98
C ASP A 160 -4.99 2.39 -8.87
N ARG A 161 -4.69 2.96 -7.71
CA ARG A 161 -5.65 2.99 -6.61
C ARG A 161 -6.55 4.20 -6.78
N MET A 162 -7.85 3.97 -6.79
CA MET A 162 -8.84 5.03 -6.99
C MET A 162 -9.70 5.17 -5.75
N PHE A 163 -9.95 6.40 -5.34
CA PHE A 163 -11.00 6.71 -4.37
C PHE A 163 -11.71 7.99 -4.80
N LYS A 164 -12.84 8.29 -4.18
CA LYS A 164 -13.64 9.46 -4.48
C LYS A 164 -13.83 10.31 -3.25
N PHE A 165 -13.96 11.61 -3.47
CA PHE A 165 -14.40 12.57 -2.46
C PHE A 165 -15.49 13.47 -3.06
N LYS A 166 -16.33 14.03 -2.20
CA LYS A 166 -17.40 14.97 -2.56
C LYS A 166 -17.16 16.32 -1.91
N THR A 167 -17.40 17.40 -2.65
CA THR A 167 -17.45 18.77 -2.11
C THR A 167 -18.84 19.07 -1.56
N LYS A 168 -18.91 19.95 -0.57
CA LYS A 168 -20.19 20.40 -0.01
C LYS A 168 -20.92 21.31 -0.99
N ASN A 169 -22.24 21.43 -0.82
CA ASN A 169 -23.05 22.38 -1.57
C ASN A 169 -22.85 23.82 -1.08
N SER A 170 -23.56 24.78 -1.70
CA SER A 170 -23.51 26.20 -1.32
C SER A 170 -24.05 26.51 0.09
N SER A 171 -24.76 25.56 0.71
CA SER A 171 -25.22 25.62 2.10
C SER A 171 -24.24 24.99 3.09
N ASN A 172 -23.05 24.57 2.64
CA ASN A 172 -22.04 23.88 3.44
C ASN A 172 -22.50 22.51 3.98
N GLU A 173 -23.35 21.82 3.21
CA GLU A 173 -23.90 20.50 3.51
C GLU A 173 -23.50 19.50 2.42
N TYR A 174 -23.32 18.23 2.79
CA TYR A 174 -23.28 17.12 1.86
C TYR A 174 -24.68 16.75 1.40
N THR A 175 -24.86 16.54 0.09
CA THR A 175 -26.13 16.06 -0.46
C THR A 175 -26.03 14.59 -0.88
N GLY A 176 -27.16 13.90 -0.83
CA GLY A 176 -27.31 12.52 -1.30
C GLY A 176 -26.64 11.48 -0.40
N THR A 177 -26.78 10.21 -0.77
CA THR A 177 -26.27 9.08 0.02
C THR A 177 -24.74 9.06 0.08
N PRO A 178 -24.11 8.82 1.26
CA PRO A 178 -22.68 8.59 1.36
C PRO A 178 -22.24 7.45 0.44
N TYR A 179 -21.14 7.64 -0.27
CA TYR A 179 -20.64 6.67 -1.24
C TYR A 179 -19.35 6.03 -0.72
N ILE A 180 -19.32 4.69 -0.66
CA ILE A 180 -18.08 3.98 -0.40
C ILE A 180 -17.30 3.94 -1.71
N SER A 181 -16.21 4.67 -1.74
CA SER A 181 -15.40 4.90 -2.93
C SER A 181 -14.27 3.93 -3.10
N GLU A 182 -13.88 3.26 -2.01
CA GLU A 182 -12.91 2.18 -2.03
C GLU A 182 -13.30 1.13 -1.01
N MET A 183 -13.19 -0.15 -1.35
CA MET A 183 -13.31 -1.29 -0.45
C MET A 183 -12.51 -2.45 -1.06
N PRO A 184 -12.35 -3.62 -0.40
CA PRO A 184 -11.62 -4.77 -0.95
C PRO A 184 -12.26 -5.42 -2.21
N TRP A 185 -13.26 -4.73 -2.77
CA TRP A 185 -13.97 -4.99 -4.01
C TRP A 185 -13.98 -3.67 -4.78
N ASP A 186 -13.19 -3.60 -5.85
CA ASP A 186 -13.37 -2.58 -6.86
C ASP A 186 -13.50 -3.28 -8.21
N ASN A 187 -14.73 -3.26 -8.75
CA ASN A 187 -15.20 -3.39 -10.15
C ASN A 187 -14.45 -4.33 -11.12
N THR A 188 -13.63 -5.22 -10.59
CA THR A 188 -12.71 -6.04 -11.34
C THR A 188 -12.93 -7.46 -10.84
N SER A 189 -13.12 -8.39 -11.77
CA SER A 189 -13.67 -9.72 -11.47
C SER A 189 -12.75 -10.62 -10.66
N SER A 190 -11.66 -10.09 -10.09
CA SER A 190 -10.67 -10.87 -9.35
C SER A 190 -10.87 -10.85 -7.84
N ASN A 191 -11.50 -9.82 -7.23
CA ASN A 191 -11.77 -9.69 -5.76
C ASN A 191 -10.64 -10.26 -4.88
N LYS A 192 -9.40 -9.95 -5.22
CA LYS A 192 -8.21 -10.53 -4.61
C LYS A 192 -7.54 -9.52 -3.70
N VAL A 193 -7.32 -9.90 -2.45
CA VAL A 193 -6.65 -9.08 -1.44
C VAL A 193 -5.44 -9.84 -0.91
N PRO A 194 -4.27 -9.21 -0.72
CA PRO A 194 -3.12 -9.92 -0.19
C PRO A 194 -3.35 -10.27 1.27
N VAL A 195 -2.69 -11.33 1.71
CA VAL A 195 -2.69 -11.74 3.11
C VAL A 195 -2.16 -10.68 4.09
N GLU A 196 -1.40 -9.69 3.60
CA GLU A 196 -0.77 -8.62 4.39
C GLU A 196 -1.44 -7.25 4.20
N GLY A 197 -2.48 -7.14 3.36
CA GLY A 197 -3.12 -5.86 3.04
C GLY A 197 -4.09 -5.40 4.12
N ASN A 198 -4.07 -4.11 4.47
CA ASN A 198 -5.09 -3.54 5.35
C ASN A 198 -6.48 -3.74 4.73
N ILE A 199 -7.46 -4.08 5.56
CA ILE A 199 -8.84 -4.36 5.11
C ILE A 199 -9.73 -3.21 5.53
N GLY A 200 -10.18 -2.40 4.59
CA GLY A 200 -10.93 -1.21 4.94
C GLY A 200 -11.74 -0.66 3.79
N PHE A 201 -12.34 0.50 4.03
CA PHE A 201 -13.05 1.27 3.03
C PHE A 201 -12.81 2.77 3.20
N ILE A 202 -12.95 3.50 2.09
CA ILE A 202 -12.95 4.96 2.05
C ILE A 202 -14.35 5.42 1.65
N VAL A 203 -14.83 6.46 2.32
CA VAL A 203 -16.12 7.10 2.06
C VAL A 203 -15.88 8.47 1.42
N ASP A 204 -16.72 8.87 0.49
CA ASP A 204 -16.60 10.14 -0.24
C ASP A 204 -16.85 11.41 0.60
N ARG A 205 -17.00 11.27 1.92
CA ARG A 205 -17.18 12.38 2.88
C ARG A 205 -16.91 11.92 4.32
N PRO A 206 -16.71 12.85 5.28
CA PRO A 206 -16.56 12.54 6.69
C PRO A 206 -17.80 11.88 7.33
N ILE A 207 -17.54 10.94 8.24
CA ILE A 207 -18.52 10.15 9.01
C ILE A 207 -18.29 10.43 10.51
N GLU A 208 -18.30 11.70 10.91
CA GLU A 208 -17.82 12.15 12.22
C GLU A 208 -18.79 11.85 13.35
N ASN A 209 -20.10 12.03 13.11
CA ASN A 209 -21.14 11.90 14.14
C ASN A 209 -21.40 10.46 14.59
N ASN A 210 -20.89 9.45 13.89
CA ASN A 210 -21.13 8.03 14.20
C ASN A 210 -19.91 7.11 14.00
N HIS A 211 -18.69 7.66 13.92
CA HIS A 211 -17.48 6.86 13.66
C HIS A 211 -17.29 5.70 14.67
N ASP A 212 -17.59 5.89 15.96
CA ASP A 212 -17.57 4.82 16.98
C ASP A 212 -18.50 3.66 16.63
N SER A 213 -19.70 3.97 16.15
CA SER A 213 -20.68 2.98 15.71
C SER A 213 -20.22 2.27 14.43
N VAL A 214 -19.47 2.98 13.57
CA VAL A 214 -18.84 2.38 12.40
C VAL A 214 -17.74 1.41 12.84
N LEU A 215 -16.79 1.82 13.67
CA LEU A 215 -15.69 0.99 14.14
C LEU A 215 -16.17 -0.27 14.87
N SER A 216 -17.15 -0.12 15.77
CA SER A 216 -17.73 -1.26 16.50
C SER A 216 -18.64 -2.16 15.65
N GLY A 217 -19.19 -1.63 14.55
CA GLY A 217 -20.05 -2.36 13.63
C GLY A 217 -19.33 -3.03 12.46
N MET A 218 -18.06 -2.69 12.21
CA MET A 218 -17.24 -3.34 11.20
C MET A 218 -16.99 -4.81 11.55
N THR A 219 -17.09 -5.68 10.56
CA THR A 219 -16.83 -7.12 10.75
C THR A 219 -15.93 -7.68 9.67
N LEU A 220 -15.08 -8.63 10.05
CA LEU A 220 -14.30 -9.43 9.14
C LEU A 220 -14.51 -10.90 9.51
N LYS A 221 -14.95 -11.72 8.56
CA LYS A 221 -15.29 -13.12 8.75
C LYS A 221 -14.58 -13.99 7.75
N GLU A 222 -14.11 -15.15 8.19
CA GLU A 222 -13.56 -16.17 7.31
C GLU A 222 -14.67 -17.16 6.96
N GLY A 223 -15.13 -17.16 5.70
CA GLY A 223 -16.34 -17.87 5.32
C GLY A 223 -17.55 -17.46 6.18
N VAL A 224 -18.11 -18.42 6.93
CA VAL A 224 -19.24 -18.17 7.85
C VAL A 224 -18.79 -17.88 9.29
N ASP A 225 -17.51 -18.10 9.60
CA ASP A 225 -16.97 -17.98 10.95
C ASP A 225 -16.37 -16.59 11.18
N SER A 226 -16.47 -16.08 12.40
CA SER A 226 -15.82 -14.82 12.76
C SER A 226 -14.30 -14.99 12.74
N VAL A 227 -13.59 -14.03 12.14
CA VAL A 227 -12.13 -13.93 12.34
C VAL A 227 -11.91 -13.65 13.82
N VAL A 228 -11.21 -14.55 14.51
CA VAL A 228 -10.99 -14.43 15.96
C VAL A 228 -9.97 -13.32 16.19
N GLY A 229 -10.14 -12.49 17.23
CA GLY A 229 -9.34 -11.29 17.51
C GLY A 229 -7.83 -11.46 17.72
N THR A 230 -7.27 -12.63 17.40
CA THR A 230 -5.83 -12.86 17.22
C THR A 230 -5.38 -12.78 15.76
N ASP A 231 -6.28 -12.71 14.79
CA ASP A 231 -5.95 -12.75 13.36
C ASP A 231 -6.04 -11.37 12.70
N CYS A 232 -6.79 -10.44 13.30
CA CYS A 232 -6.84 -9.03 12.91
C CYS A 232 -6.80 -8.13 14.14
N PHE A 233 -6.26 -6.93 13.96
CA PHE A 233 -6.33 -5.88 14.97
C PHE A 233 -7.72 -5.26 15.09
N PRO A 234 -7.97 -4.44 16.14
CA PRO A 234 -9.13 -3.58 16.19
C PRO A 234 -9.24 -2.68 14.94
N ALA A 235 -10.47 -2.41 14.51
CA ALA A 235 -10.73 -1.43 13.46
C ALA A 235 -10.20 -0.06 13.87
N MET A 236 -9.69 0.69 12.89
CA MET A 236 -9.14 2.03 13.02
C MET A 236 -9.82 2.97 12.02
N CYS A 237 -9.71 4.28 12.26
CA CYS A 237 -10.09 5.30 11.29
C CYS A 237 -9.02 6.39 11.20
N VAL A 238 -9.00 7.11 10.08
CA VAL A 238 -8.23 8.36 9.98
C VAL A 238 -8.91 9.45 10.78
N ALA A 239 -8.16 10.46 11.25
CA ALA A 239 -8.68 11.51 12.13
C ALA A 239 -9.84 12.33 11.54
N THR A 240 -10.01 12.30 10.21
CA THR A 240 -11.12 12.95 9.51
C THR A 240 -12.30 12.05 9.23
N HIS A 241 -12.25 10.79 9.69
CA HIS A 241 -13.34 9.81 9.59
C HIS A 241 -13.82 9.58 8.14
N THR A 242 -12.92 9.68 7.16
CA THR A 242 -13.19 9.37 5.74
C THR A 242 -12.73 7.97 5.35
N GLY A 243 -11.91 7.33 6.18
CA GLY A 243 -11.39 5.99 5.93
C GLY A 243 -11.33 5.16 7.19
N PHE A 244 -11.74 3.90 7.06
CA PHE A 244 -11.95 2.95 8.15
C PHE A 244 -11.34 1.61 7.76
N PHE A 245 -10.50 1.03 8.60
CA PHE A 245 -9.74 -0.16 8.23
C PHE A 245 -9.33 -1.01 9.43
N PHE A 246 -9.24 -2.32 9.21
CA PHE A 246 -8.46 -3.23 10.03
C PHE A 246 -7.01 -3.15 9.55
N PRO A 247 -6.06 -2.66 10.38
CA PRO A 247 -4.66 -2.76 10.02
C PRO A 247 -4.25 -4.24 10.03
N MET A 248 -3.36 -4.64 9.14
CA MET A 248 -2.70 -5.96 9.19
C MET A 248 -1.23 -5.81 9.61
N THR A 249 -0.68 -6.80 10.31
CA THR A 249 0.71 -6.87 10.84
C THR A 249 1.09 -5.92 12.01
N TYR A 250 1.48 -6.48 13.16
CA TYR A 250 2.02 -5.75 14.32
C TYR A 250 3.55 -5.75 14.33
N GLY A 251 4.14 -4.57 14.46
CA GLY A 251 5.57 -4.39 14.75
C GLY A 251 5.85 -4.21 16.23
N GLY A 252 5.70 -5.26 17.02
CA GLY A 252 6.18 -5.29 18.40
C GLY A 252 7.19 -6.38 18.63
N THR A 253 7.78 -6.40 19.82
CA THR A 253 8.64 -7.50 20.29
C THR A 253 7.89 -8.82 20.46
N ASP A 254 6.56 -8.83 20.32
CA ASP A 254 5.73 -10.01 20.31
C ASP A 254 5.73 -10.67 18.92
N SER A 255 5.91 -11.98 18.92
CA SER A 255 6.08 -12.83 17.73
C SER A 255 4.80 -13.06 16.91
N SER A 256 3.72 -12.31 17.13
CA SER A 256 2.42 -12.53 16.48
C SER A 256 2.23 -11.65 15.24
N VAL A 257 2.32 -12.28 14.08
CA VAL A 257 1.95 -11.71 12.79
C VAL A 257 0.43 -11.86 12.60
N HIS A 258 -0.27 -10.76 12.38
CA HIS A 258 -1.72 -10.70 12.14
C HIS A 258 -1.99 -10.56 10.64
N ASN A 259 -1.82 -11.66 9.91
CA ASN A 259 -2.07 -11.75 8.48
C ASN A 259 -3.32 -12.58 8.22
N LEU A 260 -4.02 -12.27 7.13
CA LEU A 260 -5.04 -13.17 6.62
C LEU A 260 -4.40 -14.47 6.15
N ARG A 261 -5.16 -15.56 6.17
CA ARG A 261 -4.73 -16.85 5.60
C ARG A 261 -4.85 -16.82 4.08
N TYR A 262 -3.87 -17.41 3.37
CA TYR A 262 -3.85 -17.49 1.90
C TYR A 262 -4.93 -18.43 1.35
N GLY A 263 -5.54 -18.05 0.22
CA GLY A 263 -6.49 -18.88 -0.52
C GLY A 263 -7.85 -18.99 0.15
N ILE A 264 -8.15 -18.07 1.06
CA ILE A 264 -9.36 -18.05 1.86
C ILE A 264 -10.27 -16.91 1.41
N THR A 265 -11.57 -17.17 1.36
CA THR A 265 -12.60 -16.15 1.15
C THR A 265 -13.05 -15.57 2.48
N TYR A 266 -13.00 -14.24 2.58
CA TYR A 266 -13.47 -13.47 3.72
C TYR A 266 -14.70 -12.65 3.35
N ALA A 267 -15.60 -12.47 4.30
CA ALA A 267 -16.71 -11.53 4.23
C ALA A 267 -16.40 -10.31 5.10
N PHE A 268 -16.34 -9.13 4.47
CA PHE A 268 -16.13 -7.84 5.12
C PHE A 268 -17.46 -7.09 5.24
N GLY A 269 -17.94 -6.91 6.46
CA GLY A 269 -19.18 -6.18 6.75
C GLY A 269 -18.92 -4.72 7.07
N VAL A 270 -19.57 -3.85 6.30
CA VAL A 270 -19.64 -2.41 6.54
C VAL A 270 -20.99 -2.07 7.18
N PRO A 271 -21.02 -1.45 8.36
CA PRO A 271 -22.27 -1.07 9.02
C PRO A 271 -22.96 0.09 8.29
N GLN A 272 -24.11 0.52 8.82
CA GLN A 272 -24.77 1.74 8.35
C GLN A 272 -23.84 2.94 8.55
N LEU A 273 -23.71 3.77 7.51
CA LEU A 273 -22.96 5.03 7.56
C LEU A 273 -23.94 6.21 7.65
N VAL A 274 -23.62 7.19 8.48
CA VAL A 274 -24.37 8.44 8.63
C VAL A 274 -23.36 9.58 8.52
N ASP A 275 -23.49 10.44 7.52
CA ASP A 275 -22.57 11.58 7.41
C ASP A 275 -22.96 12.72 8.37
N ASN A 276 -22.13 13.78 8.36
CA ASN A 276 -22.31 14.93 9.24
C ASN A 276 -23.65 15.67 9.00
N ASP A 277 -24.27 15.48 7.84
CA ASP A 277 -25.52 16.13 7.42
C ASP A 277 -26.71 15.15 7.43
N SER A 278 -26.59 14.06 8.21
CA SER A 278 -27.63 13.05 8.43
C SER A 278 -28.05 12.25 7.18
N ASN A 279 -27.27 12.30 6.09
CA ASN A 279 -27.49 11.39 4.98
C ASN A 279 -27.04 9.98 5.39
N THR A 280 -27.79 8.98 4.97
CA THR A 280 -27.55 7.59 5.38
C THR A 280 -27.24 6.68 4.22
N ARG A 281 -26.32 5.74 4.44
CA ARG A 281 -26.06 4.59 3.57
C ARG A 281 -26.33 3.33 4.38
N GLY A 282 -27.14 2.42 3.85
CA GLY A 282 -27.41 1.12 4.47
C GLY A 282 -26.15 0.27 4.66
N ALA A 283 -26.22 -0.69 5.58
CA ALA A 283 -25.16 -1.67 5.78
C ALA A 283 -24.96 -2.55 4.54
N SER A 284 -23.75 -3.08 4.35
CA SER A 284 -23.42 -3.98 3.25
C SER A 284 -22.35 -4.99 3.67
N THR A 285 -22.28 -6.11 2.96
CA THR A 285 -21.20 -7.09 3.12
C THR A 285 -20.58 -7.35 1.77
N VAL A 286 -19.26 -7.55 1.76
CA VAL A 286 -18.51 -7.81 0.55
C VAL A 286 -17.58 -8.99 0.75
N ASP A 287 -17.59 -9.91 -0.20
CA ASP A 287 -16.73 -11.08 -0.17
C ASP A 287 -15.48 -10.83 -1.00
N PHE A 288 -14.32 -11.19 -0.45
CA PHE A 288 -13.04 -11.11 -1.14
C PHE A 288 -12.21 -12.36 -0.84
N SER A 289 -11.32 -12.75 -1.74
CA SER A 289 -10.43 -13.89 -1.55
C SER A 289 -8.99 -13.45 -1.39
N THR A 290 -8.22 -14.18 -0.59
CA THR A 290 -6.83 -13.81 -0.34
C THR A 290 -5.86 -14.43 -1.34
N THR A 291 -4.85 -13.66 -1.74
CA THR A 291 -3.73 -14.13 -2.59
C THR A 291 -2.45 -14.30 -1.78
N ALA A 292 -1.54 -15.14 -2.29
CA ALA A 292 -0.33 -15.50 -1.57
C ALA A 292 0.59 -14.29 -1.47
N SER A 293 1.33 -14.20 -0.36
CA SER A 293 2.46 -13.27 -0.21
C SER A 293 3.70 -13.71 -1.00
N ASP A 294 3.65 -14.82 -1.77
CA ASP A 294 4.79 -15.35 -2.54
C ASP A 294 5.16 -14.49 -3.76
N ILE A 295 4.72 -13.23 -3.75
CA ILE A 295 5.19 -12.20 -4.64
C ILE A 295 6.69 -12.01 -4.39
N PRO A 296 7.50 -11.87 -5.46
CA PRO A 296 8.95 -11.85 -5.35
C PRO A 296 9.49 -10.80 -4.36
N ALA A 297 10.70 -10.94 -3.86
CA ALA A 297 11.30 -9.91 -3.02
C ALA A 297 11.52 -8.62 -3.83
N LYS A 298 11.51 -7.47 -3.14
CA LYS A 298 11.71 -6.17 -3.80
C LYS A 298 13.12 -6.04 -4.35
N PHE A 299 13.24 -5.31 -5.45
CA PHE A 299 14.55 -4.82 -5.89
C PHE A 299 15.08 -3.77 -4.92
N LEU A 300 16.38 -3.82 -4.65
CA LEU A 300 17.08 -2.80 -3.86
C LEU A 300 17.77 -1.76 -4.74
N TYR A 301 18.08 -2.12 -5.99
CA TYR A 301 18.92 -1.36 -6.90
C TYR A 301 18.30 -1.29 -8.29
N ALA A 302 18.70 -0.26 -9.04
CA ALA A 302 18.37 -0.13 -10.46
C ALA A 302 19.09 -1.20 -11.29
N PRO A 303 18.57 -1.57 -12.47
CA PRO A 303 19.33 -2.37 -13.42
C PRO A 303 20.56 -1.59 -13.91
N THR A 304 21.52 -2.30 -14.46
CA THR A 304 22.73 -1.74 -15.05
C THR A 304 22.78 -2.06 -16.53
N PHE A 305 23.32 -1.13 -17.32
CA PHE A 305 23.58 -1.35 -18.74
C PHE A 305 25.09 -1.30 -19.01
N SER A 306 25.60 -2.34 -19.65
CA SER A 306 27.00 -2.42 -20.07
C SER A 306 27.12 -3.21 -21.36
N SER A 307 27.80 -2.64 -22.36
CA SER A 307 28.17 -3.33 -23.61
C SER A 307 27.00 -4.05 -24.31
N GLY A 308 25.83 -3.41 -24.41
CA GLY A 308 24.65 -3.98 -25.07
C GLY A 308 23.85 -4.97 -24.23
N THR A 309 24.17 -5.10 -22.95
CA THR A 309 23.48 -5.99 -22.01
C THR A 309 22.89 -5.18 -20.87
N LEU A 310 21.58 -5.33 -20.66
CA LEU A 310 20.87 -4.88 -19.47
C LEU A 310 20.90 -6.00 -18.44
N SER A 311 21.30 -5.73 -17.20
CA SER A 311 21.42 -6.72 -16.13
C SER A 311 20.84 -6.21 -14.81
N TRP A 312 20.38 -7.13 -13.95
CA TRP A 312 19.87 -6.83 -12.61
C TRP A 312 20.27 -7.91 -11.61
N THR A 313 20.01 -7.66 -10.32
CA THR A 313 20.21 -8.68 -9.27
C THR A 313 18.93 -9.49 -9.13
N GLY A 314 19.03 -10.82 -9.20
CA GLY A 314 17.87 -11.68 -8.99
C GLY A 314 17.30 -11.54 -7.57
N VAL A 315 15.98 -11.69 -7.44
CA VAL A 315 15.27 -11.57 -6.17
C VAL A 315 14.58 -12.89 -5.81
N THR A 316 14.52 -13.22 -4.52
CA THR A 316 13.87 -14.44 -4.03
C THR A 316 12.41 -14.48 -4.45
N GLY A 317 11.89 -15.63 -4.87
CA GLY A 317 10.50 -15.79 -5.32
C GLY A 317 10.25 -15.42 -6.79
N ALA A 318 11.22 -14.82 -7.48
CA ALA A 318 11.09 -14.54 -8.92
C ALA A 318 11.22 -15.82 -9.74
N ASN A 319 10.23 -16.05 -10.61
CA ASN A 319 10.27 -17.06 -11.66
C ASN A 319 10.80 -16.46 -12.98
N HIS A 320 10.38 -15.24 -13.29
CA HIS A 320 10.84 -14.48 -14.45
C HIS A 320 10.77 -12.97 -14.20
N TYR A 321 11.11 -12.17 -15.21
CA TYR A 321 11.21 -10.72 -15.09
C TYR A 321 10.55 -10.01 -16.27
N HIS A 322 9.86 -8.92 -15.96
CA HIS A 322 9.32 -7.96 -16.92
C HIS A 322 10.21 -6.72 -16.97
N ILE A 323 10.43 -6.21 -18.17
CA ILE A 323 11.25 -5.03 -18.43
C ILE A 323 10.37 -3.99 -19.11
N TYR A 324 10.39 -2.79 -18.54
CA TYR A 324 9.61 -1.66 -19.02
C TYR A 324 10.54 -0.51 -19.41
N VAL A 325 10.23 0.15 -20.51
CA VAL A 325 10.99 1.25 -21.10
C VAL A 325 10.02 2.39 -21.43
N ASP A 326 10.28 3.59 -20.92
CA ASP A 326 9.43 4.76 -21.19
C ASP A 326 10.28 6.02 -21.28
N THR A 327 9.76 7.06 -21.93
CA THR A 327 10.37 8.40 -21.97
C THR A 327 10.07 9.22 -20.72
N SER A 328 9.16 8.76 -19.85
CA SER A 328 8.85 9.33 -18.54
C SER A 328 9.35 8.43 -17.40
N LYS A 329 9.99 9.02 -16.39
CA LYS A 329 10.37 8.30 -15.16
C LYS A 329 9.17 7.96 -14.26
N TYR A 330 8.03 8.63 -14.42
CA TYR A 330 6.87 8.42 -13.54
C TYR A 330 5.84 7.45 -14.11
N TRP A 331 5.95 7.14 -15.40
CA TRP A 331 5.11 6.22 -16.16
C TRP A 331 3.61 6.53 -16.16
N GLY A 332 2.97 6.23 -17.29
CA GLY A 332 1.51 6.19 -17.38
C GLY A 332 0.95 4.78 -17.11
N ASN A 333 -0.37 4.65 -17.31
CA ASN A 333 -1.13 3.39 -17.27
C ASN A 333 -0.65 2.38 -18.33
N TYR A 334 0.47 1.69 -18.11
CA TYR A 334 0.92 0.60 -18.99
C TYR A 334 0.80 -0.75 -18.29
N SER A 335 0.03 -1.64 -18.90
CA SER A 335 -0.22 -3.01 -18.45
C SER A 335 0.73 -4.04 -19.07
N THR A 336 1.52 -3.68 -20.08
CA THR A 336 2.35 -4.62 -20.86
C THR A 336 3.84 -4.29 -20.79
N PRO A 337 4.70 -5.29 -20.49
CA PRO A 337 6.14 -5.08 -20.55
C PRO A 337 6.65 -5.01 -21.99
N ASP A 338 7.70 -4.22 -22.23
CA ASP A 338 8.40 -4.15 -23.52
C ASP A 338 9.18 -5.44 -23.80
N TYR A 339 9.72 -6.05 -22.73
CA TYR A 339 10.40 -7.34 -22.79
C TYR A 339 10.05 -8.19 -21.57
N ALA A 340 10.00 -9.50 -21.75
CA ALA A 340 9.83 -10.45 -20.65
C ALA A 340 10.84 -11.59 -20.79
N THR A 341 11.49 -11.97 -19.69
CA THR A 341 12.22 -13.24 -19.65
C THR A 341 11.24 -14.40 -19.50
N THR A 342 11.61 -15.58 -19.95
CA THR A 342 10.81 -16.82 -19.78
C THR A 342 11.33 -17.67 -18.61
N ASP A 343 12.41 -17.23 -17.99
CA ASP A 343 13.11 -17.89 -16.90
C ASP A 343 13.67 -16.85 -15.91
N SER A 344 14.40 -17.34 -14.90
CA SER A 344 15.02 -16.51 -13.88
C SER A 344 16.30 -15.80 -14.36
N SER A 345 16.54 -15.69 -15.67
CA SER A 345 17.68 -14.93 -16.21
C SER A 345 17.61 -13.49 -15.72
N THR A 346 18.76 -12.97 -15.28
CA THR A 346 18.87 -11.62 -14.73
C THR A 346 19.55 -10.65 -15.71
N SER A 347 19.47 -10.97 -17.01
CA SER A 347 20.01 -10.12 -18.07
C SER A 347 19.35 -10.38 -19.42
N ILE A 348 19.27 -9.33 -20.24
CA ILE A 348 18.86 -9.41 -21.66
C ILE A 348 19.80 -8.59 -22.55
N SER A 349 19.89 -8.95 -23.83
CA SER A 349 20.40 -8.03 -24.85
C SER A 349 19.46 -6.83 -24.96
N PHE A 350 20.03 -5.64 -24.89
CA PHE A 350 19.25 -4.40 -24.83
C PHE A 350 19.92 -3.32 -25.67
N THR A 351 19.12 -2.58 -26.44
CA THR A 351 19.60 -1.42 -27.19
C THR A 351 18.94 -0.18 -26.59
N PRO A 352 19.68 0.66 -25.85
CA PRO A 352 19.09 1.81 -25.20
C PRO A 352 18.64 2.84 -26.23
N THR A 353 17.46 3.39 -26.02
CA THR A 353 17.02 4.61 -26.70
C THR A 353 17.34 5.77 -25.78
N SER A 354 18.07 6.77 -26.27
CA SER A 354 18.42 7.93 -25.44
C SER A 354 17.17 8.70 -25.01
N GLY A 355 17.16 9.15 -23.76
CA GLY A 355 16.01 9.81 -23.14
C GLY A 355 14.97 8.84 -22.59
N THR A 356 15.34 7.56 -22.38
CA THR A 356 14.43 6.56 -21.80
C THR A 356 14.84 6.15 -20.39
N TYR A 357 13.85 5.65 -19.66
CA TYR A 357 13.96 5.12 -18.31
C TYR A 357 13.57 3.65 -18.34
N VAL A 358 14.45 2.80 -17.81
CA VAL A 358 14.31 1.35 -17.80
C VAL A 358 14.15 0.84 -16.36
N ARG A 359 13.23 -0.09 -16.14
CA ARG A 359 13.08 -0.78 -14.85
C ARG A 359 12.70 -2.24 -15.06
N ILE A 360 12.92 -3.00 -14.01
CA ILE A 360 12.68 -4.43 -13.94
C ILE A 360 11.61 -4.70 -12.89
N GLU A 361 10.71 -5.62 -13.19
CA GLU A 361 9.76 -6.17 -12.24
C GLU A 361 9.99 -7.67 -12.15
N ALA A 362 10.01 -8.18 -10.92
CA ALA A 362 10.13 -9.59 -10.68
C ALA A 362 8.74 -10.21 -10.62
N VAL A 363 8.55 -11.34 -11.29
CA VAL A 363 7.27 -12.03 -11.42
C VAL A 363 7.41 -13.47 -10.94
N ASP A 364 6.51 -13.93 -10.07
CA ASP A 364 6.46 -15.31 -9.60
C ASP A 364 5.77 -16.26 -10.60
N SER A 365 5.66 -17.55 -10.27
CA SER A 365 5.02 -18.55 -11.14
C SER A 365 3.52 -18.34 -11.35
N ASN A 366 2.89 -17.52 -10.51
CA ASN A 366 1.45 -17.22 -10.53
C ASN A 366 1.16 -15.86 -11.19
N GLY A 367 2.17 -15.17 -11.70
CA GLY A 367 2.04 -13.84 -12.30
C GLY A 367 2.03 -12.69 -11.30
N ASN A 368 2.28 -12.93 -10.02
CA ASN A 368 2.34 -11.89 -9.01
C ASN A 368 3.73 -11.23 -8.98
N CYS A 369 3.78 -9.96 -8.57
CA CYS A 369 5.01 -9.16 -8.53
C CYS A 369 5.06 -8.30 -7.26
N ASN A 370 6.27 -7.86 -6.89
CA ASN A 370 6.51 -6.86 -5.84
C ASN A 370 7.14 -5.59 -6.44
N GLY A 371 6.63 -5.31 -7.65
CA GLY A 371 6.83 -4.14 -8.48
C GLY A 371 8.27 -3.81 -8.78
N LEU A 372 8.47 -2.52 -8.99
CA LEU A 372 9.45 -2.11 -9.98
C LEU A 372 10.75 -1.71 -9.30
N SER A 373 11.87 -2.07 -9.92
CA SER A 373 13.18 -1.60 -9.52
C SER A 373 13.26 -0.08 -9.58
N ASN A 374 14.28 0.51 -8.94
CA ASN A 374 14.71 1.85 -9.32
C ASN A 374 14.99 1.92 -10.83
N TYR A 375 14.78 3.10 -11.44
CA TYR A 375 15.04 3.27 -12.86
C TYR A 375 16.52 3.44 -13.19
N LEU A 376 16.89 2.93 -14.34
CA LEU A 376 18.09 3.26 -15.07
C LEU A 376 17.72 4.30 -16.15
N ALA A 377 18.37 5.47 -16.14
CA ALA A 377 18.26 6.44 -17.22
C ALA A 377 19.25 6.09 -18.35
N GLN A 378 18.86 6.28 -19.60
CA GLN A 378 19.66 5.99 -20.80
C GLN A 378 19.71 7.16 -21.78
#